data_AF-A0A498PSD3-F1
#
_entry.id   AF-A0A498PSD3-F1
#
_cell.length_a   1.000
_cell.length_b   1.000
_cell.length_c   1.000
_cell.angle_alpha   90.00
_cell.angle_beta   90.00
_cell.angle_gamma   90.00
#
_symmetry.space_group_name_H-M   'P 1'
#
loop_
_entity.id
_entity.type
_entity.pdbx_description
1 polymer ?
#
loop_
_entity_poly.entity_id
_entity_poly.type
_entity_poly.pdbx_seq_one_letter_code
_entity_poly.pdbx_strand_id
1 'polypeptide(L)' 'MTSTALGVPIARRMTATIGFRPTEKGEEIIKAAMRSGERKSDVIRRALQLLEREVWIKQARTDAERLRDEDVHVVTV' A
#
# COMPACT_ATOMS: atom_id res chain seq x y z
N MET A 1 25.66 -9.75 -25.60
CA MET A 1 25.64 -9.94 -24.13
C MET A 1 25.25 -8.62 -23.48
N THR A 2 23.97 -8.38 -23.19
CA THR A 2 23.52 -7.25 -22.35
C THR A 2 22.31 -7.72 -21.57
N SER A 3 22.57 -8.34 -20.42
CA SER A 3 21.54 -8.75 -19.47
C SER A 3 21.07 -7.51 -18.71
N THR A 4 19.93 -6.95 -19.14
CA THR A 4 19.23 -5.89 -18.39
C THR A 4 18.62 -6.54 -17.16
N ALA A 5 19.36 -6.51 -16.04
CA ALA A 5 18.85 -6.90 -14.75
C ALA A 5 17.77 -5.90 -14.31
N LEU A 6 16.49 -6.30 -14.42
CA LEU A 6 15.38 -5.68 -13.72
C LEU A 6 15.56 -5.91 -12.21
N GLY A 7 16.44 -5.12 -11.59
CA GLY A 7 16.59 -5.05 -10.15
C GLY A 7 15.42 -4.26 -9.56
N VAL A 8 14.33 -4.93 -9.20
CA VAL A 8 13.31 -4.33 -8.32
C VAL A 8 14.02 -3.99 -7.00
N PRO A 9 14.09 -2.71 -6.59
CA PRO A 9 14.76 -2.35 -5.35
C PRO A 9 14.02 -3.00 -4.19
N ILE A 10 14.68 -3.93 -3.52
CA ILE A 10 14.25 -4.49 -2.23
C ILE A 10 14.14 -3.34 -1.23
N ALA A 11 12.93 -2.82 -1.04
CA ALA A 11 12.65 -1.71 -0.14
C ALA A 11 13.25 -2.01 1.25
N ARG A 12 14.23 -1.20 1.66
CA ARG A 12 14.92 -1.32 2.95
C ARG A 12 13.89 -1.22 4.07
N ARG A 13 13.65 -2.32 4.80
CA ARG A 13 12.79 -2.27 6.00
C ARG A 13 13.46 -1.40 7.06
N MET A 14 12.96 -0.19 7.26
CA MET A 14 13.36 0.67 8.37
C MET A 14 12.55 0.32 9.61
N THR A 15 13.22 0.02 10.72
CA THR A 15 12.60 -0.13 12.03
C THR A 15 12.43 1.25 12.66
N ALA A 16 11.26 1.86 12.45
CA ALA A 16 10.85 3.06 13.16
C ALA A 16 9.93 2.68 14.33
N THR A 17 10.31 3.04 15.55
CA THR A 17 9.45 2.87 16.73
C THR A 17 8.58 4.12 16.86
N ILE A 18 7.31 4.00 16.51
CA ILE A 18 6.33 5.10 16.62
C ILE A 18 5.47 4.87 17.86
N GLY A 19 5.46 5.85 18.77
CA GLY A 19 4.56 5.87 19.92
C GLY A 19 3.14 6.19 19.45
N PHE A 20 2.29 5.17 19.32
CA PHE A 20 0.90 5.37 18.92
C PHE A 20 0.03 5.60 20.16
N ARG A 21 -0.63 6.77 20.24
CA ARG A 21 -1.66 7.08 21.25
C ARG A 21 -3.02 7.09 20.54
N PRO A 22 -3.78 6.00 20.60
CA PRO A 22 -5.12 5.97 20.04
C PRO A 22 -6.01 6.97 20.79
N THR A 23 -6.88 7.66 20.05
CA THR A 23 -8.08 8.27 20.65
C THR A 23 -9.03 7.17 21.12
N GLU A 24 -10.01 7.49 21.97
CA GLU A 24 -11.02 6.53 22.43
C GLU A 24 -11.70 5.82 21.25
N LYS A 25 -12.05 6.58 20.19
CA LYS A 25 -12.59 6.01 18.97
C LYS A 25 -11.62 5.08 18.24
N GLY A 26 -10.33 5.42 18.24
CA GLY A 26 -9.29 4.56 17.70
C GLY A 26 -9.17 3.24 18.47
N GLU A 27 -9.33 3.27 19.79
CA GLU A 27 -9.36 2.04 20.60
C GLU A 27 -10.54 1.15 20.28
N GLU A 28 -11.74 1.71 20.11
CA GLU A 28 -12.93 0.97 19.70
C GLU A 28 -12.71 0.26 18.35
N ILE A 29 -12.19 1.00 17.37
CA ILE A 29 -11.91 0.46 16.03
C ILE A 29 -10.87 -0.67 16.12
N ILE A 30 -9.81 -0.49 16.91
CA ILE A 30 -8.79 -1.53 17.10
C ILE A 30 -9.40 -2.77 17.75
N LYS A 31 -10.19 -2.61 18.81
CA LYS A 31 -10.85 -3.73 19.51
C LYS A 31 -11.83 -4.46 18.59
N ALA A 32 -12.62 -3.75 17.81
CA ALA A 32 -13.56 -4.34 16.86
C ALA A 32 -12.85 -5.06 15.71
N ALA A 33 -11.69 -4.56 15.28
CA ALA A 33 -10.90 -5.17 14.21
C ALA A 33 -9.96 -6.29 14.67
N MET A 34 -9.72 -6.42 15.98
CA MET A 34 -8.86 -7.48 16.55
C MET A 34 -9.46 -8.86 16.30
N ARG A 35 -8.65 -9.76 15.75
CA ARG A 35 -8.98 -11.20 15.67
C ARG A 35 -8.34 -11.97 16.81
N SER A 36 -8.82 -13.18 17.06
CA SER A 36 -8.27 -14.05 18.11
C SER A 36 -6.76 -14.28 17.91
N GLY A 37 -5.98 -13.99 18.94
CA GLY A 37 -4.51 -14.12 18.93
C GLY A 37 -3.74 -12.95 18.30
N GLU A 38 -4.40 -11.91 17.76
CA GLU A 38 -3.70 -10.75 17.18
C GLU A 38 -3.25 -9.76 18.26
N ARG A 39 -2.08 -9.13 18.07
CA ARG A 39 -1.67 -7.96 18.87
C ARG A 39 -2.19 -6.69 18.22
N LYS A 40 -2.35 -5.61 19.00
CA LYS A 40 -2.70 -4.28 18.49
C LYS A 40 -1.78 -3.83 17.33
N SER A 41 -0.48 -4.12 17.42
CA SER A 41 0.49 -3.82 16.37
C SER A 41 0.21 -4.54 15.05
N ASP A 42 -0.35 -5.74 15.09
CA ASP A 42 -0.70 -6.50 13.89
C ASP A 42 -1.95 -5.94 13.22
N VAL A 43 -2.93 -5.51 14.02
CA VAL A 43 -4.11 -4.78 13.53
C VAL A 43 -3.71 -3.47 12.85
N ILE A 44 -2.81 -2.69 13.47
CA ILE A 44 -2.29 -1.46 12.89
C ILE A 44 -1.53 -1.74 11.59
N ARG A 45 -0.69 -2.78 11.56
CA ARG A 45 0.03 -3.17 10.34
C ARG A 45 -0.93 -3.53 9.20
N ARG A 46 -2.00 -4.26 9.49
CA ARG A 46 -3.04 -4.60 8.51
C ARG A 46 -3.78 -3.35 8.03
N ALA A 47 -4.13 -2.43 8.93
CA ALA A 47 -4.78 -1.18 8.57
C ALA A 47 -3.91 -0.34 7.62
N LEU A 48 -2.60 -0.27 7.86
CA LEU A 48 -1.65 0.42 6.97
C LEU A 48 -1.59 -0.22 5.57
N GLN A 49 -1.64 -1.56 5.47
CA GLN A 49 -1.68 -2.25 4.18
C GLN A 49 -2.98 -1.98 3.41
N LEU A 50 -4.10 -1.82 4.13
CA LEU A 50 -5.36 -1.43 3.49
C LEU A 50 -5.28 -0.01 2.91
N LEU A 51 -4.69 0.94 3.64
CA LEU A 51 -4.45 2.30 3.15
C LEU A 51 -3.50 2.32 1.94
N GLU A 52 -2.45 1.51 1.96
CA GLU A 52 -1.55 1.34 0.80
C GLU A 52 -2.34 0.86 -0.43
N ARG A 53 -3.21 -0.15 -0.26
CA ARG A 53 -4.07 -0.64 -1.35
C ARG A 53 -5.01 0.45 -1.87
N GLU A 54 -5.59 1.27 -1.00
CA GLU A 54 -6.45 2.39 -1.42
C GLU A 54 -5.69 3.43 -2.25
N VAL A 55 -4.46 3.77 -1.84
CA VAL A 55 -3.58 4.66 -2.60
C VAL A 55 -3.28 4.05 -3.97
N TRP A 56 -2.96 2.76 -4.03
CA TRP A 56 -2.71 2.05 -5.29
C TRP A 56 -3.92 2.05 -6.22
N ILE A 57 -5.13 1.80 -5.71
CA ILE A 57 -6.36 1.84 -6.52
C ILE A 57 -6.61 3.25 -7.04
N LYS A 58 -6.43 4.26 -6.19
CA LYS A 58 -6.60 5.66 -6.59
C LYS A 58 -5.59 6.04 -7.66
N GLN A 59 -4.33 5.61 -7.52
CA GLN A 59 -3.29 5.86 -8.50
C GLN A 59 -3.58 5.12 -9.81
N ALA A 60 -3.92 3.84 -9.75
CA ALA A 60 -4.26 3.05 -10.93
C ALA A 60 -5.46 3.64 -11.71
N ARG A 61 -6.44 4.22 -11.01
CA ARG A 61 -7.55 4.93 -11.64
C ARG A 61 -7.10 6.21 -12.33
N THR A 62 -6.30 7.04 -11.65
CA THR A 62 -5.71 8.25 -12.25
C THR A 62 -4.86 7.90 -13.47
N ASP A 63 -4.06 6.82 -13.40
CA ASP A 63 -3.23 6.35 -14.50
C ASP A 63 -4.08 5.82 -15.66
N ALA A 64 -5.19 5.12 -15.38
CA ALA A 64 -6.14 4.68 -16.41
C ALA A 64 -6.88 5.84 -17.07
N GLU A 65 -7.22 6.90 -16.32
CA GLU A 65 -7.80 8.13 -16.87
C GLU A 65 -6.77 8.87 -17.74
N ARG A 66 -5.50 8.90 -17.34
CA ARG A 66 -4.40 9.49 -18.12
C ARG A 66 -4.07 8.69 -19.39
N LEU A 67 -4.12 7.36 -19.34
CA LEU A 67 -3.93 6.47 -20.51
C LEU A 67 -5.09 6.54 -21.52
N ARG A 68 -6.23 7.15 -21.16
CA ARG A 68 -7.31 7.45 -22.11
C ARG A 68 -7.04 8.73 -22.91
N ASP A 69 -6.21 9.63 -22.38
CA ASP A 69 -5.83 10.89 -23.03
C ASP A 69 -4.50 10.77 -23.81
N GLU A 70 -3.69 9.76 -23.54
CA GLU A 70 -2.54 9.39 -24.36
C GLU A 70 -2.99 8.35 -25.41
N ASP A 71 -3.25 8.80 -26.64
CA ASP A 71 -3.48 7.96 -27.82
C ASP A 71 -2.36 6.92 -27.93
N VAL A 72 -2.64 5.69 -27.50
CA VAL A 72 -1.69 4.58 -27.58
C VAL A 72 -1.57 4.20 -29.05
N HIS A 73 -0.63 4.82 -29.76
CA HIS A 73 -0.25 4.40 -31.10
C HIS A 73 0.27 2.97 -31.01
N VAL A 74 -0.59 2.01 -31.36
CA VAL A 74 -0.18 0.63 -31.60
C VAL A 74 0.72 0.65 -32.83
N VAL A 75 2.01 0.43 -32.64
CA VAL A 75 2.94 0.14 -33.74
C VAL A 75 2.68 -1.31 -34.12
N THR A 76 1.91 -1.51 -35.19
CA THR A 76 1.80 -2.81 -35.85
C THR A 76 3.15 -3.14 -36.47
N VAL A 77 3.77 -4.21 -36.00
CA VAL A 77 4.99 -4.81 -36.55
C VAL A 77 4.63 -5.80 -37.64
#